data_AF-A0A0D6KNN1-F1
#
_entry.id   AF-A0A0D6KNN1-F1
#
_cell.length_a   1.000
_cell.length_b   1.000
_cell.length_c   1.000
_cell.angle_alpha   90.00
_cell.angle_beta   90.00
_cell.angle_gamma   90.00
#
_symmetry.space_group_name_H-M   'P 1'
#
loop_
_entity.id
_entity.type
_entity.pdbx_description
1 polymer ?
#
loop_
_entity_poly.entity_id
_entity_poly.type
_entity_poly.pdbx_seq_one_letter_code
_entity_poly.pdbx_strand_id
1 'polypeptide(L)'
;MTKPISENFDESHYQPEPPEQFFPAQHLKVYQTSPTEQLLICECQKCQAPLSIEVVFMTPQNSKPRPKGKTDSKPDNRAQCPNCGQIPIYLESCIVKSVNQLPTSPWQKSES
;
A
#
# COMPACT_ATOMS: atom_id res chain seq x y z
N MET A 1 45.35 -2.56 -42.66
CA MET A 1 44.03 -2.15 -43.17
C MET A 1 42.98 -2.99 -42.45
N THR A 2 42.32 -2.42 -41.45
CA THR A 2 41.25 -3.08 -40.70
C THR A 2 40.07 -2.12 -40.74
N LYS A 3 38.98 -2.54 -41.40
CA LYS A 3 37.76 -1.74 -41.57
C LYS A 3 37.13 -1.47 -40.20
N PRO A 4 36.62 -0.27 -39.89
CA PRO A 4 35.80 -0.06 -38.71
C PRO A 4 34.45 -0.76 -38.91
N ILE A 5 34.06 -1.57 -37.94
CA ILE A 5 32.72 -2.17 -37.85
C ILE A 5 31.77 -1.02 -37.49
N SER A 6 30.87 -0.68 -38.41
CA SER A 6 29.74 0.19 -38.15
C SER A 6 28.74 -0.61 -37.32
N GLU A 7 28.80 -0.47 -35.99
CA GLU A 7 27.72 -0.89 -35.12
C GLU A 7 26.49 -0.05 -35.48
N ASN A 8 25.53 -0.70 -36.14
CA ASN A 8 24.22 -0.17 -36.42
C ASN A 8 23.50 -0.01 -35.08
N PHE A 9 23.36 1.22 -34.60
CA PHE A 9 22.48 1.53 -33.48
C PHE A 9 21.04 1.41 -34.00
N ASP A 10 20.41 0.26 -33.72
CA ASP A 10 19.04 -0.04 -34.12
C ASP A 10 18.07 0.65 -33.14
N GLU A 11 17.65 1.86 -33.51
CA GLU A 11 16.71 2.71 -32.74
C GLU A 11 15.30 2.08 -32.59
N SER A 12 15.01 0.99 -33.31
CA SER A 12 13.68 0.37 -33.36
C SER A 12 13.28 -0.42 -32.11
N HIS A 13 14.18 -0.58 -31.14
CA HIS A 13 13.94 -1.27 -29.88
C HIS A 13 13.73 -0.35 -28.67
N TYR A 14 13.79 0.97 -28.84
CA TYR A 14 13.42 1.91 -27.77
C TYR A 14 11.89 2.03 -27.68
N GLN A 15 11.24 1.06 -27.04
CA GLN A 15 9.93 1.30 -26.45
C GLN A 15 10.14 2.31 -25.31
N PRO A 16 9.56 3.52 -25.36
CA PRO A 16 9.61 4.42 -24.22
C PRO A 16 8.97 3.71 -23.03
N GLU A 17 9.67 3.72 -21.89
CA GLU A 17 9.09 3.25 -20.64
C GLU A 17 7.73 3.93 -20.45
N PRO A 18 6.69 3.19 -20.03
CA PRO A 18 5.40 3.80 -19.77
C PRO A 18 5.60 4.96 -18.78
N PRO A 19 4.91 6.10 -18.98
CA PRO A 19 5.08 7.25 -18.11
C PRO A 19 4.90 6.82 -16.65
N GLU A 20 5.77 7.30 -15.77
CA GLU A 20 5.64 7.09 -14.32
C GLU A 20 4.18 7.35 -13.92
N GLN A 21 3.52 6.32 -13.39
CA GLN A 21 2.15 6.44 -12.93
C GLN A 21 2.18 7.28 -11.65
N PHE A 22 1.88 8.58 -11.78
CA PHE A 22 1.71 9.45 -10.64
C PHE A 22 0.41 9.10 -9.93
N PHE A 23 0.52 8.39 -8.81
CA PHE A 23 -0.59 8.19 -7.90
C PHE A 23 -0.83 9.48 -7.11
N PRO A 24 -2.08 9.94 -6.96
CA PRO A 24 -2.38 11.11 -6.15
C PRO A 24 -1.85 10.89 -4.72
N ALA A 25 -1.17 11.90 -4.18
CA ALA A 25 -0.66 11.85 -2.81
C ALA A 25 -1.81 11.62 -1.84
N GLN A 26 -1.79 10.49 -1.14
CA GLN A 26 -2.83 10.12 -0.18
C GLN A 26 -2.51 10.78 1.17
N HIS A 27 -3.52 11.39 1.78
CA HIS A 27 -3.41 11.85 3.14
C HIS A 27 -3.20 10.68 4.11
N LEU A 28 -2.13 10.74 4.90
CA LEU A 28 -1.78 9.73 5.89
C LEU A 28 -1.26 10.40 7.17
N LYS A 29 -1.83 10.01 8.31
CA LYS A 29 -1.28 10.31 9.64
C LYS A 29 -0.95 9.01 10.33
N VAL A 30 0.25 8.93 10.90
CA VAL A 30 0.75 7.74 11.60
C VAL A 30 0.93 8.07 13.06
N TYR A 31 0.31 7.28 13.94
CA TYR A 31 0.45 7.37 15.37
C TYR A 31 1.07 6.09 15.89
N GLN A 32 2.21 6.18 16.58
CA GLN A 32 2.80 5.03 17.24
C GLN A 32 2.07 4.79 18.57
N THR A 33 1.38 3.66 18.69
CA THR A 33 0.61 3.30 19.90
C THR A 33 1.43 2.41 20.82
N SER A 34 2.41 1.67 20.29
CA SER A 34 3.38 0.89 21.07
C SER A 34 4.69 0.69 20.29
N PRO A 35 5.72 0.03 20.87
CA PRO A 35 6.93 -0.31 20.13
C PRO A 35 6.69 -1.17 18.88
N THR A 36 5.56 -1.88 18.81
CA THR A 36 5.23 -2.80 17.70
C THR A 36 3.89 -2.47 17.04
N GLU A 37 3.15 -1.48 17.53
CA GLU A 37 1.81 -1.15 17.05
C GLU A 37 1.71 0.30 16.57
N GLN A 38 0.98 0.49 15.48
CA GLN A 38 0.67 1.80 14.91
C GLN A 38 -0.81 1.91 14.58
N LEU A 39 -1.31 3.13 14.67
CA LEU A 39 -2.60 3.55 14.16
C LEU A 39 -2.36 4.46 12.96
N LEU A 40 -2.91 4.07 11.82
CA LEU A 40 -2.89 4.84 10.59
C LEU A 40 -4.25 5.49 10.39
N ILE A 41 -4.27 6.80 10.18
CA ILE A 41 -5.47 7.51 9.72
C ILE A 41 -5.25 7.89 8.26
N CYS A 42 -6.20 7.57 7.39
CA CYS A 42 -6.13 7.85 5.95
C CYS A 42 -7.54 7.96 5.33
N GLU A 43 -7.63 8.27 4.04
CA GLU A 43 -8.87 8.20 3.25
C GLU A 43 -8.78 7.06 2.24
N CYS A 44 -9.84 6.26 2.09
CA CYS A 44 -9.85 5.17 1.11
C CYS A 44 -9.64 5.71 -0.32
N GLN A 45 -8.67 5.20 -1.06
CA GLN A 45 -8.38 5.67 -2.42
C GLN A 45 -9.58 5.56 -3.38
N LYS A 46 -10.47 4.58 -3.16
CA LYS A 46 -11.62 4.32 -4.04
C LYS A 46 -12.85 5.16 -3.68
N CYS A 47 -13.20 5.24 -2.40
CA CYS A 47 -14.46 5.86 -1.97
C CYS A 47 -14.28 7.09 -1.09
N GLN A 48 -13.04 7.50 -0.84
CA GLN A 48 -12.65 8.64 0.00
C GLN A 48 -13.19 8.59 1.44
N ALA A 49 -13.73 7.45 1.87
CA ALA A 49 -14.16 7.26 3.25
C ALA A 49 -12.96 7.42 4.19
N PRO A 50 -13.06 8.23 5.26
CA PRO A 50 -12.01 8.38 6.23
C PRO A 50 -11.92 7.10 7.07
N LEU A 51 -10.70 6.61 7.28
CA LEU A 51 -10.42 5.32 7.90
C LEU A 51 -9.42 5.47 9.03
N SER A 52 -9.57 4.61 10.05
CA SER A 52 -8.54 4.29 11.02
C SER A 52 -8.15 2.83 10.89
N ILE A 53 -6.85 2.56 10.81
CA ILE A 53 -6.29 1.23 10.57
C ILE A 53 -5.28 0.93 11.67
N GLU A 54 -5.55 -0.10 12.45
CA GLU A 54 -4.62 -0.58 13.47
C GLU A 54 -3.73 -1.66 12.87
N VAL A 55 -2.42 -1.49 13.03
CA VAL A 55 -1.43 -2.39 12.44
C VAL A 55 -0.37 -2.78 13.45
N VAL A 56 0.17 -3.97 13.29
CA VAL A 56 1.29 -4.48 14.09
C VAL A 56 2.43 -4.86 13.17
N PHE A 57 3.63 -4.40 13.49
CA PHE A 57 4.83 -4.81 12.78
C PHE A 57 5.12 -6.28 13.01
N MET A 58 5.35 -7.01 11.92
CA MET A 58 5.83 -8.37 11.98
C MET A 58 7.28 -8.37 12.45
N THR A 59 7.50 -8.80 13.68
CA THR A 59 8.83 -9.13 14.18
C THR A 59 9.07 -10.64 14.07
N PRO A 60 10.32 -11.12 14.04
CA PRO A 60 10.62 -12.56 14.12
C PRO A 60 9.97 -13.26 15.33
N GLN A 61 9.70 -12.50 16.40
CA GLN A 61 9.07 -13.00 17.63
C GLN A 61 7.55 -13.17 17.49
N ASN A 62 6.89 -12.38 16.63
CA ASN A 62 5.44 -12.44 16.40
C ASN A 62 5.06 -13.09 15.06
N SER A 63 6.04 -13.42 14.20
CA SER A 63 5.82 -14.23 13.01
C SER A 63 5.64 -15.69 13.39
N LYS A 64 4.42 -16.23 13.25
CA LYS A 64 4.24 -17.68 13.29
C LYS A 64 5.04 -18.32 12.15
N PRO A 65 5.79 -19.41 12.38
CA PRO A 65 6.49 -20.09 11.30
C PRO A 65 5.49 -20.51 10.23
N ARG A 66 5.75 -20.08 8.98
CA ARG A 66 4.89 -20.42 7.85
C ARG A 66 4.89 -21.94 7.68
N PRO A 67 3.73 -22.63 7.77
CA PRO A 67 3.69 -24.05 7.47
C PRO A 67 4.02 -24.24 5.98
N LYS A 68 5.09 -24.99 5.69
CA LYS A 68 5.47 -25.36 4.32
C LYS A 68 4.27 -26.06 3.65
N GLY A 69 3.82 -25.55 2.50
CA GLY A 69 2.87 -26.25 1.64
C GLY A 69 1.39 -25.81 1.69
N LYS A 70 1.05 -24.67 2.32
CA LYS A 70 -0.30 -24.09 2.18
C LYS A 70 -0.25 -22.79 1.38
N THR A 71 -0.88 -22.78 0.22
CA THR A 71 -1.21 -21.56 -0.53
C THR A 71 -2.08 -20.68 0.35
N ASP A 72 -1.71 -19.42 0.50
CA ASP A 72 -2.37 -18.40 1.32
C ASP A 72 -3.79 -18.15 0.76
N SER A 73 -4.76 -19.00 1.12
CA SER A 73 -6.01 -19.14 0.35
C SER A 73 -7.19 -18.35 0.89
N LYS A 74 -6.97 -17.29 1.68
CA LYS A 74 -8.06 -16.36 1.98
C LYS A 74 -7.55 -14.93 1.93
N PRO A 75 -8.15 -14.04 1.11
CA PRO A 75 -7.89 -12.61 1.23
C PRO A 75 -8.22 -12.21 2.67
N ASP A 76 -7.28 -11.55 3.33
CA ASP A 76 -7.47 -11.04 4.67
C ASP A 76 -8.50 -9.90 4.60
N ASN A 77 -9.79 -10.27 4.75
CA ASN A 77 -10.90 -9.32 4.70
C ASN A 77 -10.78 -8.23 5.78
N ARG A 78 -9.91 -8.38 6.79
CA ARG A 78 -9.70 -7.37 7.83
C ARG A 78 -8.94 -6.17 7.30
N ALA A 79 -8.23 -6.30 6.18
CA ALA A 79 -7.56 -5.20 5.51
C ALA A 79 -8.46 -4.43 4.53
N GLN A 80 -9.72 -4.83 4.35
CA GLN A 80 -10.62 -4.19 3.40
C GLN A 80 -11.31 -2.98 4.02
N CYS A 81 -11.53 -1.95 3.21
CA CYS A 81 -12.35 -0.81 3.56
C CYS A 81 -13.79 -1.27 3.83
N PRO A 82 -14.39 -0.97 5.00
CA PRO A 82 -15.74 -1.41 5.33
C PRO A 82 -16.81 -0.78 4.43
N ASN A 83 -16.51 0.34 3.76
CA ASN A 83 -17.46 1.04 2.89
C ASN A 83 -17.48 0.50 1.45
N CYS A 84 -16.35 0.03 0.90
CA CYS A 84 -16.27 -0.35 -0.53
C CYS A 84 -15.58 -1.70 -0.80
N GLY A 85 -15.13 -2.41 0.24
CA GLY A 85 -14.45 -3.70 0.14
C GLY A 85 -13.04 -3.66 -0.45
N GLN A 86 -12.56 -2.49 -0.89
CA GLN A 86 -11.22 -2.35 -1.45
C GLN A 86 -10.17 -2.22 -0.35
N ILE A 87 -8.98 -2.79 -0.55
CA ILE A 87 -7.83 -2.55 0.32
C ILE A 87 -7.42 -1.07 0.18
N PRO A 88 -7.47 -0.25 1.25
CA PRO A 88 -7.27 1.19 1.16
C PRO A 88 -5.80 1.60 1.11
N ILE A 89 -4.90 0.74 1.62
CA ILE A 89 -3.46 0.94 1.63
C ILE A 89 -2.76 -0.43 1.67
N TYR A 90 -1.69 -0.59 0.90
CA TYR A 90 -0.84 -1.77 0.97
C TYR A 90 0.29 -1.50 1.97
N LEU A 91 0.45 -2.39 2.94
CA LEU A 91 1.45 -2.28 4.00
C LEU A 91 2.34 -3.50 3.97
N GLU A 92 3.63 -3.27 3.78
CA GLU A 92 4.64 -4.33 3.84
C GLU A 92 5.04 -4.59 5.29
N SER A 93 5.30 -5.86 5.62
CA SER A 93 5.78 -6.27 6.95
C SER A 93 4.87 -5.89 8.13
N CYS A 94 3.59 -5.63 7.87
CA CYS A 94 2.59 -5.29 8.88
C CYS A 94 1.42 -6.27 8.80
N ILE A 95 0.85 -6.60 9.95
CA ILE A 95 -0.43 -7.30 10.06
C ILE A 95 -1.50 -6.28 10.41
N VAL A 96 -2.56 -6.20 9.60
CA VAL A 96 -3.72 -5.38 9.90
C VAL A 96 -4.55 -6.05 11.00
N LYS A 97 -4.71 -5.38 12.13
CA LYS A 97 -5.59 -5.81 13.22
C LYS A 97 -7.04 -5.47 12.91
N SER A 98 -7.28 -4.22 12.51
CA SER A 98 -8.62 -3.69 12.26
C SER A 98 -8.59 -2.54 11.24
N VAL A 99 -9.69 -2.37 10.52
CA VAL A 99 -9.98 -1.20 9.68
C VAL A 99 -11.37 -0.70 10.08
N ASN A 100 -11.43 0.53 10.58
CA ASN A 100 -12.69 1.17 10.98
C ASN A 100 -12.93 2.41 10.12
N GLN A 101 -14.19 2.68 9.81
CA GLN A 101 -14.60 3.94 9.21
C GLN A 101 -14.71 5.01 10.30
N LEU A 102 -14.09 6.16 10.06
CA LEU A 102 -14.24 7.34 10.90
C LEU A 102 -15.51 8.11 10.51
N PRO A 103 -16.15 8.82 11.45
CA PRO A 103 -17.34 9.61 11.15
C PRO A 103 -17.03 10.83 10.27
N THR A 104 -15.82 11.38 10.37
CA THR A 104 -15.39 12.58 9.63
C THR A 104 -13.93 12.47 9.21
N SER A 105 -13.61 13.07 8.06
CA SER A 105 -12.23 13.16 7.60
C SER A 105 -11.50 14.25 8.36
N PRO A 106 -10.29 13.98 8.92
CA PRO A 106 -9.49 14.99 9.58
C PRO A 106 -8.84 15.98 8.60
N TRP A 107 -9.03 15.79 7.28
CA TRP A 107 -8.55 16.71 6.23
C TRP A 107 -9.68 17.50 5.57
N GLN A 108 -10.94 17.13 5.79
CA GLN A 108 -12.04 18.00 5.43
C GLN A 108 -11.99 19.24 6.31
N LYS A 109 -11.52 20.35 5.73
CA LYS A 109 -11.71 21.68 6.30
C LYS A 109 -13.21 21.90 6.36
N SER A 110 -13.73 22.24 7.53
CA SER A 110 -15.06 22.84 7.64
C SER A 110 -15.04 24.07 6.74
N GLU A 111 -15.70 24.02 5.59
CA GLU A 111 -16.10 25.24 4.92
C GLU A 111 -17.12 25.89 5.85
N SER A 112 -16.68 26.95 6.53
CA SER A 112 -17.53 27.91 7.24
C SER A 112 -17.76 29.10 6.33
#